data_AF-A0A960T117-F1
#
_entry.id   AF-A0A960T117-F1
#
_cell.length_a   1.000
_cell.length_b   1.000
_cell.length_c   1.000
_cell.angle_alpha   90.00
_cell.angle_beta   90.00
_cell.angle_gamma   90.00
#
_symmetry.space_group_name_H-M   'P 1'
#
loop_
_entity.id
_entity.type
_entity.pdbx_description
1 polymer ?
#
loop_
_entity_poly.entity_id
_entity_poly.type
_entity_poly.pdbx_seq_one_letter_code
_entity_poly.pdbx_strand_id
1 'polypeptide(L)'
;PKAKACCHAHPPHGTAFAVAGVQPPTCMIPEAEVFLGQIGLAEYQTPGTPANAEVVGNAAVDHMAVLMVNHGVITWGKDIEDSYWKMENVEAYCKTVWVASQLNGGSLLTITGGQAKELIALRKTLGMDDKRANWKECQLCDNADFHPGTVCRVSGDAGAPAPSAKLDPEAEKLVQQLTDQILASMK
;
A
#
# COMPACT_ATOMS: atom_id res chain seq x y z
N PRO A 1 -19.88 12.45 -21.14
CA PRO A 1 -18.79 11.65 -20.53
C PRO A 1 -17.42 12.36 -20.63
N LYS A 2 -16.72 12.52 -19.50
CA LYS A 2 -15.36 13.09 -19.42
C LYS A 2 -14.29 12.08 -19.87
N ALA A 3 -14.47 10.81 -19.56
CA ALA A 3 -13.64 9.72 -20.09
C ALA A 3 -13.86 9.56 -21.60
N LYS A 4 -12.78 9.67 -22.37
CA LYS A 4 -12.74 9.47 -23.83
C LYS A 4 -11.83 8.32 -24.25
N ALA A 5 -10.84 8.01 -23.42
CA ALA A 5 -9.96 6.86 -23.59
C ALA A 5 -9.67 6.20 -22.24
N CYS A 6 -9.31 4.92 -22.29
CA CYS A 6 -8.86 4.15 -21.13
C CYS A 6 -7.59 3.35 -21.49
N CYS A 7 -6.72 3.16 -20.51
CA CYS A 7 -5.56 2.30 -20.61
C CYS A 7 -5.66 1.23 -19.52
N HIS A 8 -5.59 -0.04 -19.91
CA HIS A 8 -5.52 -1.16 -18.99
C HIS A 8 -4.19 -1.88 -19.18
N ALA A 9 -3.49 -2.16 -18.09
CA ALA A 9 -2.23 -2.88 -18.10
C ALA A 9 -2.00 -3.56 -16.75
N HIS A 10 -0.97 -4.42 -16.69
CA HIS A 10 -0.53 -5.11 -15.46
C HIS A 10 0.88 -4.63 -15.07
N PRO A 11 1.07 -3.33 -14.75
CA PRO A 11 2.38 -2.82 -14.39
C PRO A 11 2.82 -3.42 -13.03
N PRO A 12 4.08 -3.83 -12.85
CA PRO A 12 4.47 -4.68 -11.72
C PRO A 12 4.18 -4.10 -10.33
N HIS A 13 4.51 -2.82 -10.08
CA HIS A 13 4.31 -2.23 -8.75
C HIS A 13 2.84 -1.87 -8.54
N GLY A 14 2.15 -1.28 -9.51
CA GLY A 14 0.71 -1.05 -9.42
C GLY A 14 -0.08 -2.34 -9.17
N THR A 15 0.29 -3.43 -9.86
CA THR A 15 -0.31 -4.75 -9.68
C THR A 15 0.07 -5.35 -8.32
N ALA A 16 1.27 -5.11 -7.81
CA ALA A 16 1.66 -5.56 -6.46
C ALA A 16 0.76 -4.94 -5.37
N PHE A 17 0.46 -3.65 -5.45
CA PHE A 17 -0.51 -3.02 -4.54
C PHE A 17 -1.92 -3.63 -4.68
N ALA A 18 -2.35 -3.91 -5.91
CA ALA A 18 -3.63 -4.56 -6.18
C ALA A 18 -3.70 -5.99 -5.61
N VAL A 19 -2.60 -6.76 -5.70
CA VAL A 19 -2.49 -8.11 -5.11
C VAL A 19 -2.44 -8.03 -3.58
N ALA A 20 -1.76 -7.03 -3.03
CA ALA A 20 -1.73 -6.80 -1.58
C ALA A 20 -3.09 -6.33 -1.02
N GLY A 21 -4.03 -5.89 -1.87
CA GLY A 21 -5.29 -5.30 -1.44
C GLY A 21 -5.11 -3.98 -0.71
N VAL A 22 -4.02 -3.26 -0.99
CA VAL A 22 -3.66 -2.01 -0.30
C VAL A 22 -3.76 -0.86 -1.28
N GLN A 23 -4.50 0.20 -0.90
CA GLN A 23 -4.50 1.44 -1.64
C GLN A 23 -3.15 2.15 -1.49
N PRO A 24 -2.54 2.65 -2.58
CA PRO A 24 -1.36 3.49 -2.48
C PRO A 24 -1.65 4.69 -1.58
N PRO A 25 -0.74 5.05 -0.66
CA PRO A 25 -0.94 6.16 0.24
C PRO A 25 -1.04 7.48 -0.53
N THR A 26 -1.51 8.53 0.13
CA THR A 26 -1.61 9.89 -0.38
C THR A 26 -0.59 10.81 0.29
N CYS A 27 -0.44 12.03 -0.23
CA CYS A 27 0.45 13.07 0.28
C CYS A 27 1.96 12.72 0.24
N MET A 28 2.39 11.81 -0.64
CA MET A 28 3.82 11.49 -0.78
C MET A 28 4.51 12.35 -1.84
N ILE A 29 3.90 12.47 -3.02
CA ILE A 29 4.51 13.11 -4.20
C ILE A 29 3.48 14.03 -4.88
N PRO A 30 3.82 15.30 -5.17
CA PRO A 30 2.88 16.25 -5.76
C PRO A 30 2.28 15.81 -7.10
N GLU A 31 3.07 15.18 -7.96
CA GLU A 31 2.64 14.72 -9.28
C GLU A 31 1.48 13.73 -9.19
N ALA A 32 1.52 12.78 -8.24
CA ALA A 32 0.44 11.83 -8.03
C ALA A 32 -0.83 12.53 -7.53
N GLU A 33 -0.70 13.47 -6.59
CA GLU A 33 -1.82 14.25 -6.05
C GLU A 33 -2.51 15.10 -7.13
N VAL A 34 -1.74 15.69 -8.03
CA VAL A 34 -2.26 16.56 -9.09
C VAL A 34 -2.85 15.75 -10.24
N PHE A 35 -2.16 14.73 -10.74
CA PHE A 35 -2.57 14.03 -11.97
C PHE A 35 -3.47 12.82 -11.73
N LEU A 36 -3.29 12.10 -10.62
CA LEU A 36 -4.09 10.91 -10.30
C LEU A 36 -5.18 11.24 -9.28
N GLY A 37 -4.82 12.01 -8.26
CA GLY A 37 -5.61 12.16 -7.04
C GLY A 37 -5.50 10.88 -6.20
N GLN A 38 -6.54 10.55 -5.43
CA GLN A 38 -6.60 9.24 -4.77
C GLN A 38 -6.77 8.13 -5.81
N ILE A 39 -5.95 7.08 -5.73
CA ILE A 39 -6.08 5.89 -6.58
C ILE A 39 -7.15 4.98 -5.97
N GLY A 40 -8.14 4.57 -6.77
CA GLY A 40 -9.22 3.70 -6.31
C GLY A 40 -8.79 2.23 -6.23
N LEU A 41 -9.52 1.43 -5.46
CA LEU A 41 -9.36 -0.02 -5.38
C LEU A 41 -10.71 -0.69 -5.62
N ALA A 42 -10.81 -1.50 -6.67
CA ALA A 42 -12.00 -2.27 -7.00
C ALA A 42 -11.85 -3.72 -6.54
N GLU A 43 -12.89 -4.26 -5.92
CA GLU A 43 -12.95 -5.65 -5.47
C GLU A 43 -12.74 -6.62 -6.63
N TYR A 44 -12.21 -7.81 -6.32
CA TYR A 44 -12.00 -8.84 -7.33
C TYR A 44 -13.33 -9.32 -7.90
N GLN A 45 -13.39 -9.35 -9.22
CA GLN A 45 -14.40 -10.05 -9.99
C GLN A 45 -13.70 -10.73 -11.17
N THR A 46 -14.29 -11.79 -11.71
CA THR A 46 -13.67 -12.50 -12.85
C THR A 46 -13.56 -11.57 -14.06
N PRO A 47 -12.37 -11.39 -14.66
CA PRO A 47 -12.18 -10.53 -15.83
C PRO A 47 -13.11 -10.91 -16.98
N GLY A 48 -13.61 -9.89 -17.70
CA GLY A 48 -14.54 -10.07 -18.82
C GLY A 48 -16.01 -10.28 -18.41
N THR A 49 -16.32 -10.34 -17.12
CA THR A 49 -17.71 -10.40 -16.64
C THR A 49 -18.35 -9.00 -16.49
N PRO A 50 -19.69 -8.88 -16.60
CA PRO A 50 -20.40 -7.65 -16.29
C PRO A 50 -20.16 -7.17 -14.84
N ALA A 51 -20.04 -8.10 -13.89
CA ALA A 51 -19.73 -7.79 -12.49
C ALA A 51 -18.39 -7.07 -12.35
N ASN A 52 -17.37 -7.50 -13.11
CA ASN A 52 -16.08 -6.81 -13.14
C ASN A 52 -16.19 -5.38 -13.72
N ALA A 53 -16.99 -5.19 -14.77
CA ALA A 53 -17.21 -3.85 -15.32
C ALA A 53 -17.96 -2.94 -14.34
N GLU A 54 -18.90 -3.49 -13.56
CA GLU A 54 -19.67 -2.75 -12.56
C GLU A 54 -18.79 -2.25 -11.41
N VAL A 55 -18.00 -3.12 -10.78
CA VAL A 55 -17.15 -2.72 -9.64
C VAL A 55 -16.08 -1.70 -10.08
N VAL A 56 -15.50 -1.87 -11.26
CA VAL A 56 -14.53 -0.92 -11.84
C VAL A 56 -15.22 0.40 -12.20
N GLY A 57 -16.40 0.34 -12.82
CA GLY A 57 -17.17 1.52 -13.22
C GLY A 57 -17.56 2.37 -12.01
N ASN A 58 -17.98 1.74 -10.92
CA ASN A 58 -18.33 2.42 -9.67
C ASN A 58 -17.12 3.15 -9.07
N ALA A 59 -15.94 2.50 -9.03
CA ALA A 59 -14.71 3.15 -8.58
C ALA A 59 -14.26 4.28 -9.53
N ALA A 60 -14.44 4.11 -10.84
CA ALA A 60 -14.01 5.08 -11.84
C ALA A 60 -14.79 6.41 -11.83
N VAL A 61 -15.94 6.48 -11.15
CA VAL A 61 -16.69 7.74 -10.94
C VAL A 61 -15.85 8.75 -10.17
N ASP A 62 -15.15 8.27 -9.16
CA ASP A 62 -14.38 9.07 -8.20
C ASP A 62 -12.88 9.10 -8.51
N HIS A 63 -12.40 8.11 -9.24
CA HIS A 63 -10.97 7.84 -9.41
C HIS A 63 -10.58 7.78 -10.89
N MET A 64 -9.52 8.51 -11.27
CA MET A 64 -8.97 8.45 -12.63
C MET A 64 -8.09 7.21 -12.87
N ALA A 65 -7.65 6.57 -11.79
CA ALA A 65 -6.88 5.34 -11.77
C ALA A 65 -7.51 4.39 -10.76
N VAL A 66 -7.72 3.14 -11.16
CA VAL A 66 -8.33 2.10 -10.34
C VAL A 66 -7.42 0.88 -10.37
N LEU A 67 -6.96 0.46 -9.19
CA LEU A 67 -6.37 -0.85 -8.97
C LEU A 67 -7.50 -1.88 -8.93
N MET A 68 -7.33 -2.98 -9.66
CA MET A 68 -8.24 -4.11 -9.68
C MET A 68 -7.60 -5.24 -8.89
N VAL A 69 -8.15 -5.57 -7.72
CA VAL A 69 -7.57 -6.58 -6.80
C VAL A 69 -7.26 -7.87 -7.56
N ASN A 70 -6.07 -8.42 -7.36
CA ASN A 70 -5.58 -9.64 -8.03
C ASN A 70 -5.63 -9.64 -9.58
N HIS A 71 -5.62 -8.47 -10.22
CA HIS A 71 -5.66 -8.37 -11.68
C HIS A 71 -4.65 -7.36 -12.23
N GLY A 72 -4.82 -6.06 -11.96
CA GLY A 72 -3.97 -5.04 -12.56
C GLY A 72 -4.51 -3.64 -12.36
N VAL A 73 -4.27 -2.75 -13.33
CA VAL A 73 -4.65 -1.33 -13.24
C VAL A 73 -5.45 -0.92 -14.46
N ILE A 74 -6.41 -0.02 -14.27
CA ILE A 74 -7.06 0.70 -15.35
C ILE A 74 -7.08 2.19 -15.06
N THR A 75 -6.77 3.00 -16.07
CA THR A 75 -6.83 4.47 -16.02
C THR A 75 -7.74 4.99 -17.12
N TRP A 76 -8.29 6.19 -16.93
CA TRP A 76 -9.06 6.87 -17.97
C TRP A 76 -8.68 8.35 -18.10
N GLY A 77 -8.92 8.89 -19.30
CA GLY A 77 -8.49 10.25 -19.65
C GLY A 77 -9.29 10.88 -20.78
N LYS A 78 -8.93 12.11 -21.11
CA LYS A 78 -9.54 12.92 -22.19
C LYS A 78 -9.10 12.47 -23.60
N ASP A 79 -7.99 11.75 -23.69
CA ASP A 79 -7.41 11.17 -24.89
C ASP A 79 -6.49 9.98 -24.51
N ILE A 80 -5.96 9.28 -25.52
CA ILE A 80 -5.13 8.09 -25.32
C ILE A 80 -3.86 8.43 -24.54
N GLU A 81 -3.20 9.54 -24.86
CA GLU A 81 -1.97 9.98 -24.20
C GLU A 81 -2.19 10.28 -22.72
N ASP A 82 -3.25 11.02 -22.37
CA ASP A 82 -3.63 11.30 -20.98
C ASP A 82 -3.90 10.00 -20.20
N SER A 83 -4.63 9.05 -20.80
CA SER A 83 -4.87 7.75 -20.14
C SER A 83 -3.58 6.94 -19.94
N TYR A 84 -2.66 6.98 -20.90
CA TYR A 84 -1.38 6.28 -20.85
C TYR A 84 -0.41 6.92 -19.86
N TRP A 85 -0.27 8.25 -19.84
CA TRP A 85 0.57 8.95 -18.86
C TRP A 85 0.10 8.73 -17.44
N LYS A 86 -1.21 8.64 -17.21
CA LYS A 86 -1.75 8.25 -15.90
C LYS A 86 -1.32 6.83 -15.52
N MET A 87 -1.29 5.90 -16.46
CA MET A 87 -0.81 4.54 -16.21
C MET A 87 0.68 4.54 -15.82
N GLU A 88 1.51 5.27 -16.56
CA GLU A 88 2.94 5.43 -16.23
C GLU A 88 3.14 6.08 -14.85
N ASN A 89 2.34 7.10 -14.53
CA ASN A 89 2.40 7.80 -13.25
C ASN A 89 1.98 6.87 -12.09
N VAL A 90 0.92 6.05 -12.26
CA VAL A 90 0.54 5.05 -11.25
C VAL A 90 1.69 4.09 -10.97
N GLU A 91 2.33 3.55 -12.00
CA GLU A 91 3.46 2.62 -11.83
C GLU A 91 4.66 3.30 -11.17
N ALA A 92 5.03 4.51 -11.62
CA ALA A 92 6.13 5.28 -11.05
C ALA A 92 5.87 5.63 -9.57
N TYR A 93 4.63 5.98 -9.23
CA TYR A 93 4.21 6.30 -7.88
C TYR A 93 4.28 5.08 -6.97
N CYS A 94 3.62 3.98 -7.35
CA CYS A 94 3.63 2.74 -6.59
C CYS A 94 5.06 2.20 -6.40
N LYS A 95 5.90 2.28 -7.44
CA LYS A 95 7.32 1.92 -7.35
C LYS A 95 8.06 2.79 -6.34
N THR A 96 7.87 4.10 -6.40
CA THR A 96 8.57 5.03 -5.49
C THR A 96 8.14 4.78 -4.05
N VAL A 97 6.84 4.65 -3.79
CA VAL A 97 6.32 4.34 -2.44
C VAL A 97 6.86 3.01 -1.94
N TRP A 98 6.85 1.96 -2.77
CA TRP A 98 7.37 0.64 -2.40
C TRP A 98 8.87 0.65 -2.09
N VAL A 99 9.67 1.37 -2.87
CA VAL A 99 11.11 1.51 -2.59
C VAL A 99 11.32 2.34 -1.32
N ALA A 100 10.62 3.47 -1.19
CA ALA A 100 10.74 4.35 -0.02
C ALA A 100 10.31 3.66 1.27
N SER A 101 9.31 2.78 1.23
CA SER A 101 8.81 2.04 2.40
C SER A 101 9.84 1.05 2.95
N GLN A 102 10.88 0.72 2.18
CA GLN A 102 12.00 -0.12 2.61
C GLN A 102 13.18 0.72 3.18
N LEU A 103 13.10 2.05 3.09
CA LEU A 103 14.11 2.97 3.59
C LEU A 103 13.69 3.54 4.96
N ASN A 104 14.66 4.06 5.71
CA ASN A 104 14.43 4.77 6.99
C ASN A 104 13.50 4.02 7.98
N GLY A 105 13.58 2.69 8.02
CA GLY A 105 12.73 1.85 8.89
C GLY A 105 11.23 1.90 8.56
N GLY A 106 10.87 2.26 7.33
CA GLY A 106 9.48 2.41 6.89
C GLY A 106 8.86 3.76 7.22
N SER A 107 9.58 4.68 7.85
CA SER A 107 9.07 6.03 8.12
C SER A 107 9.09 6.87 6.84
N LEU A 108 7.89 7.15 6.30
CA LEU A 108 7.69 7.98 5.12
C LEU A 108 7.38 9.44 5.50
N LEU A 109 7.99 10.37 4.77
CA LEU A 109 7.65 11.79 4.87
C LEU A 109 6.43 12.09 4.02
N THR A 110 5.53 12.92 4.53
CA THR A 110 4.34 13.37 3.81
C THR A 110 4.32 14.89 3.72
N ILE A 111 3.70 15.42 2.66
CA ILE A 111 3.31 16.82 2.64
C ILE A 111 2.17 17.04 3.65
N THR A 112 2.04 18.28 4.13
CA THR A 112 0.98 18.65 5.07
C THR A 112 -0.39 18.66 4.38
N GLY A 113 -1.46 18.50 5.15
CA GLY A 113 -2.83 18.62 4.61
C GLY A 113 -3.13 19.99 3.99
N GLY A 114 -2.49 21.06 4.47
CA GLY A 114 -2.54 22.39 3.86
C GLY A 114 -1.93 22.41 2.45
N GLN A 115 -0.73 21.83 2.29
CA GLN A 115 -0.10 21.68 0.98
C GLN A 115 -0.91 20.76 0.05
N ALA A 116 -1.52 19.69 0.58
CA ALA A 116 -2.42 18.85 -0.20
C ALA A 116 -3.64 19.62 -0.74
N LYS A 117 -4.20 20.57 0.03
CA LYS A 117 -5.27 21.46 -0.46
C LYS A 117 -4.81 22.36 -1.59
N GLU A 118 -3.58 22.88 -1.53
CA GLU A 118 -3.01 23.67 -2.62
C GLU A 118 -2.91 22.86 -3.91
N LEU A 119 -2.50 21.59 -3.82
CA LEU A 119 -2.45 20.68 -4.96
C LEU A 119 -3.84 20.33 -5.50
N ILE A 120 -4.83 20.14 -4.62
CA ILE A 120 -6.23 19.94 -5.05
C ILE A 120 -6.77 21.18 -5.76
N ALA A 121 -6.44 22.38 -5.28
CA ALA A 121 -6.79 23.63 -5.96
C ALA A 121 -6.11 23.72 -7.34
N LEU A 122 -4.83 23.38 -7.44
CA LEU A 122 -4.10 23.32 -8.70
C LEU A 122 -4.75 22.32 -9.67
N ARG A 123 -5.07 21.11 -9.21
CA ARG A 123 -5.78 20.08 -9.99
C ARG A 123 -7.08 20.62 -10.60
N LYS A 124 -7.85 21.38 -9.82
CA LYS A 124 -9.07 22.07 -10.30
C LYS A 124 -8.79 23.09 -11.40
N THR A 125 -7.72 23.87 -11.30
CA THR A 125 -7.34 24.82 -12.37
C THR A 125 -6.96 24.13 -13.67
N LEU A 126 -6.45 22.89 -13.59
CA LEU A 126 -6.14 22.04 -14.74
C LEU A 126 -7.38 21.34 -15.34
N GLY A 127 -8.57 21.63 -14.82
CA GLY A 127 -9.84 21.05 -15.29
C GLY A 127 -10.09 19.62 -14.82
N MET A 128 -9.38 19.17 -13.79
CA MET A 128 -9.57 17.86 -13.17
C MET A 128 -10.29 18.05 -11.84
N ASP A 129 -11.45 17.40 -11.68
CA ASP A 129 -12.17 17.43 -10.41
C ASP A 129 -11.56 16.44 -9.42
N ASP A 130 -11.76 16.70 -8.13
CA ASP A 130 -11.32 15.85 -7.03
C ASP A 130 -12.40 15.82 -5.94
N LYS A 131 -12.84 14.62 -5.55
CA LYS A 131 -13.82 14.43 -4.47
C LYS A 131 -13.33 14.94 -3.12
N ARG A 132 -12.00 15.01 -2.95
CA ARG A 132 -11.33 15.43 -1.71
C ARG A 132 -11.36 16.94 -1.49
N ALA A 133 -11.91 17.72 -2.43
CA ALA A 133 -11.99 19.18 -2.33
C ALA A 133 -12.69 19.69 -1.04
N ASN A 134 -13.62 18.91 -0.49
CA ASN A 134 -14.36 19.26 0.72
C ASN A 134 -13.87 18.53 1.98
N TRP A 135 -12.77 17.77 1.89
CA TRP A 135 -12.24 17.01 3.02
C TRP A 135 -11.49 17.91 4.00
N LYS A 136 -11.46 17.49 5.27
CA LYS A 136 -10.62 18.13 6.28
C LYS A 136 -9.15 17.77 6.03
N GLU A 137 -8.24 18.63 6.46
CA GLU A 137 -6.79 18.45 6.24
C GLU A 137 -6.27 17.15 6.83
N CYS A 138 -6.76 16.75 8.01
CA CYS A 138 -6.38 15.50 8.64
C CYS A 138 -6.82 14.24 7.86
N GLN A 139 -7.81 14.37 6.98
CA GLN A 139 -8.31 13.24 6.17
C GLN A 139 -7.55 13.10 4.84
N LEU A 140 -6.88 14.16 4.39
CA LEU A 140 -6.22 14.19 3.09
C LEU A 140 -4.98 13.30 3.02
N CYS A 141 -4.29 13.14 4.16
CA CYS A 141 -3.06 12.39 4.30
C CYS A 141 -3.20 11.23 5.30
N ASP A 142 -4.43 10.76 5.52
CA ASP A 142 -4.69 9.60 6.36
C ASP A 142 -4.31 8.32 5.60
N ASN A 143 -3.20 7.73 6.01
CA ASN A 143 -2.60 6.56 5.37
C ASN A 143 -2.59 5.35 6.33
N ALA A 144 -3.53 5.31 7.28
CA ALA A 144 -3.57 4.28 8.32
C ALA A 144 -3.60 2.85 7.75
N ASP A 145 -4.15 2.62 6.56
CA ASP A 145 -4.19 1.28 5.94
C ASP A 145 -2.87 0.87 5.30
N PHE A 146 -2.00 1.83 4.95
CA PHE A 146 -0.72 1.57 4.33
C PHE A 146 0.37 1.39 5.39
N HIS A 147 0.75 0.12 5.59
CA HIS A 147 1.82 -0.26 6.49
C HIS A 147 2.97 -0.83 5.68
N PRO A 148 4.13 -0.14 5.61
CA PRO A 148 5.37 -0.73 5.15
C PRO A 148 5.59 -2.06 5.86
N GLY A 149 5.91 -3.13 5.10
CA GLY A 149 6.21 -4.43 5.66
C GLY A 149 7.25 -4.28 6.77
N THR A 150 6.82 -4.49 8.02
CA THR A 150 7.67 -4.25 9.18
C THR A 150 8.74 -5.32 9.20
N VAL A 151 9.98 -4.96 8.89
CA VAL A 151 11.12 -5.76 9.32
C VAL A 151 11.15 -5.61 10.83
N CYS A 152 10.79 -6.65 11.56
CA CYS A 152 11.05 -6.72 12.99
C CYS A 152 12.54 -6.48 13.19
N ARG A 153 12.92 -5.23 13.47
CA ARG A 153 14.27 -4.92 13.88
C ARG A 153 14.34 -5.48 15.29
N VAL A 154 14.98 -6.64 15.44
CA VAL A 154 15.42 -7.08 16.77
C VAL A 154 16.30 -5.93 17.23
N SER A 155 15.77 -5.12 18.15
CA SER A 155 16.56 -4.10 18.83
C SER A 155 17.83 -4.79 19.30
N GLY A 156 19.01 -4.19 19.13
CA GLY A 156 20.20 -4.70 19.82
C GLY A 156 20.02 -4.81 21.34
N ASP A 157 18.93 -4.22 21.86
CA ASP A 157 18.44 -4.28 23.25
C ASP A 157 17.36 -5.33 23.52
N ALA A 158 16.84 -6.04 22.51
CA ALA A 158 16.17 -7.31 22.78
C ALA A 158 17.30 -8.28 23.09
N GLY A 159 17.80 -8.20 24.32
CA GLY A 159 18.92 -8.98 24.79
C GLY A 159 18.75 -10.40 24.30
N ALA A 160 19.69 -10.85 23.46
CA ALA A 160 20.15 -12.21 23.65
C ALA A 160 20.34 -12.32 25.17
N PRO A 161 19.66 -13.25 25.87
CA PRO A 161 19.88 -13.40 27.29
C PRO A 161 21.39 -13.48 27.43
N ALA A 162 21.97 -12.56 28.20
CA ALA A 162 23.40 -12.59 28.47
C ALA A 162 23.75 -14.05 28.81
N PRO A 163 24.86 -14.61 28.32
CA PRO A 163 25.25 -15.96 28.70
C PRO A 163 25.70 -15.93 30.17
N SER A 164 24.77 -15.75 31.09
CA SER A 164 24.97 -15.69 32.55
C SER A 164 23.68 -15.57 33.38
N ALA A 165 22.50 -15.89 32.85
CA ALA A 165 21.49 -16.43 33.77
C ALA A 165 22.04 -17.79 34.22
N LYS A 166 22.61 -17.85 35.43
CA LYS A 166 23.01 -19.13 36.04
C LYS A 166 21.82 -20.07 35.88
N LEU A 167 22.03 -21.16 35.16
CA LEU A 167 21.03 -22.21 34.98
C LEU A 167 20.53 -22.61 36.37
N ASP A 168 19.20 -22.66 36.52
CA ASP A 168 18.58 -23.01 37.78
C ASP A 168 18.99 -24.44 38.17
N PRO A 169 19.76 -24.63 39.27
CA PRO A 169 20.26 -25.94 39.67
C PRO A 169 19.14 -26.95 39.94
N GLU A 170 17.95 -26.49 40.33
CA GLU A 170 16.80 -27.38 40.54
C GLU A 170 16.20 -27.84 39.21
N ALA A 171 16.13 -26.94 38.23
CA ALA A 171 15.65 -27.27 36.90
C ALA A 171 16.58 -28.27 36.19
N GLU A 172 17.89 -28.11 36.29
CA GLU A 172 18.86 -29.07 35.72
C GLU A 172 18.73 -30.46 36.35
N LYS A 173 18.54 -30.53 37.67
CA LYS A 173 18.35 -31.78 38.39
C LYS A 173 17.06 -32.50 37.98
N LEU A 174 15.98 -31.76 37.76
CA LEU A 174 14.72 -32.30 37.28
C LEU A 174 14.84 -32.82 35.83
N VAL A 175 15.51 -32.07 34.96
CA VAL A 175 15.77 -32.48 33.56
C VAL A 175 16.59 -33.76 33.51
N GLN A 176 17.63 -33.88 34.36
CA GLN A 176 18.43 -35.10 34.44
C GLN A 176 17.59 -36.29 34.90
N GLN A 177 16.78 -36.14 35.95
CA GLN A 177 15.91 -37.20 36.46
C GLN A 177 14.90 -37.70 35.41
N LEU A 178 14.27 -36.78 34.68
CA LEU A 178 13.34 -37.13 33.59
C LEU A 178 14.07 -37.86 32.45
N THR A 179 15.27 -37.40 32.09
CA THR A 179 16.09 -38.02 31.05
C THR A 179 16.46 -39.46 31.43
N ASP A 180 16.89 -39.68 32.68
CA ASP A 180 17.24 -41.01 33.18
C ASP A 180 16.02 -41.95 33.22
N GLN A 181 14.85 -41.44 33.60
CA GLN A 181 13.60 -42.22 33.57
C GLN A 181 13.18 -42.61 32.16
N ILE A 182 13.30 -41.69 31.20
CA ILE A 182 13.00 -41.97 29.78
C ILE A 182 13.95 -43.03 29.25
N LEU A 183 15.26 -42.89 29.48
CA LEU A 183 16.25 -43.87 29.03
C LEU A 183 16.06 -45.25 29.68
N ALA A 184 15.63 -45.29 30.94
CA ALA A 184 15.29 -46.54 31.62
C ALA A 184 14.03 -47.20 31.05
N SER A 185 13.04 -46.42 30.61
CA SER A 185 11.82 -46.93 29.97
C SER A 185 12.01 -47.39 28.52
N MET A 186 13.12 -47.02 27.89
CA MET A 186 13.48 -47.40 26.52
C MET A 186 14.35 -48.67 26.44
N LYS A 187 14.67 -49.31 27.58
CA LYS A 187 15.28 -50.64 27.65
C LYS A 187 14.22 -51.72 27.87
#